data_AF-A0A3R7TUV6-F1
#
_entry.id   AF-A0A3R7TUV6-F1
#
_cell.length_a   1.000
_cell.length_b   1.000
_cell.length_c   1.000
_cell.angle_alpha   90.00
_cell.angle_beta   90.00
_cell.angle_gamma   90.00
#
_symmetry.space_group_name_H-M   'P 1'
#
loop_
_entity.id
_entity.type
_entity.pdbx_description
1 polymer ?
#
loop_
_entity_poly.entity_id
_entity_poly.type
_entity_poly.pdbx_seq_one_letter_code
_entity_poly.pdbx_strand_id
1 'polypeptide(L)'
;MAGGLGSGTGEIVLTVEVTEEFPAVTLATMVAPSPGWYITVVNINLVENNLFVSEKTVEAYVYDAGTDNGTTFKSPNQTSDPQQPIILFVDAPLGDGEALNATIATVTFTKL
;
A
#
# COMPACT_ATOMS: atom_id res chain seq x y z
N MET A 1 -4.39 -7.36 -13.83
CA MET A 1 -4.71 -6.15 -13.05
C MET A 1 -5.99 -6.44 -12.28
N ALA A 2 -5.96 -6.41 -10.96
CA ALA A 2 -7.18 -6.52 -10.17
C ALA A 2 -8.05 -5.27 -10.39
N GLY A 3 -9.38 -5.41 -10.36
CA GLY A 3 -10.29 -4.27 -10.41
C GLY A 3 -10.13 -3.40 -9.16
N GLY A 4 -10.29 -2.07 -9.31
CA GLY A 4 -10.29 -1.16 -8.17
C GLY A 4 -11.57 -1.27 -7.34
N LEU A 5 -11.53 -0.75 -6.12
CA LEU A 5 -12.73 -0.57 -5.29
C LEU A 5 -13.55 0.64 -5.79
N GLY A 6 -14.88 0.51 -5.78
CA GLY A 6 -15.79 1.62 -6.08
C GLY A 6 -16.01 2.59 -4.91
N SER A 7 -15.53 2.25 -3.72
CA SER A 7 -15.67 3.01 -2.47
C SER A 7 -14.42 2.87 -1.59
N GLY A 8 -14.32 3.71 -0.55
CA GLY A 8 -13.20 3.70 0.40
C GLY A 8 -13.15 2.48 1.34
N THR A 9 -14.19 1.64 1.33
CA THR A 9 -14.24 0.35 2.01
C THR A 9 -14.63 -0.73 1.02
N GLY A 10 -14.07 -1.92 1.20
CA GLY A 10 -14.32 -3.08 0.35
C GLY A 10 -13.14 -4.04 0.38
N GLU A 11 -13.23 -5.09 -0.43
CA GLU A 11 -12.19 -6.11 -0.56
C GLU A 11 -11.84 -6.32 -2.04
N ILE A 12 -10.54 -6.46 -2.30
CA ILE A 12 -10.03 -6.94 -3.59
C ILE A 12 -9.34 -8.26 -3.32
N VAL A 13 -9.81 -9.32 -3.98
CA VAL A 13 -9.20 -10.65 -3.88
C VAL A 13 -8.44 -10.94 -5.18
N LEU A 14 -7.21 -11.40 -5.04
CA LEU A 14 -6.32 -11.77 -6.15
C LEU A 14 -5.56 -13.04 -5.79
N THR A 15 -5.38 -13.93 -6.76
CA THR A 15 -4.52 -15.11 -6.62
C THR A 15 -3.14 -14.75 -7.17
N VAL A 16 -2.11 -15.05 -6.38
CA VAL A 16 -0.70 -14.94 -6.77
C VAL A 16 -0.04 -16.30 -6.62
N GLU A 17 0.89 -16.61 -7.53
CA GLU A 17 1.74 -17.78 -7.43
C GLU A 17 3.11 -17.35 -6.89
N VAL A 18 3.62 -18.09 -5.90
CA VAL A 18 4.94 -17.90 -5.30
C VAL A 18 5.64 -19.23 -5.21
N THR A 19 6.97 -19.22 -5.19
CA THR A 19 7.80 -20.42 -5.04
C THR A 19 8.71 -20.27 -3.83
N GLU A 20 9.38 -21.34 -3.39
CA GLU A 20 10.37 -21.25 -2.31
C GLU A 20 11.57 -20.36 -2.69
N GLU A 21 11.88 -20.24 -3.98
CA GLU A 21 12.93 -19.35 -4.50
C GLU A 21 12.45 -17.88 -4.54
N PHE A 22 11.16 -17.65 -4.78
CA PHE A 22 10.54 -16.33 -4.82
C PHE A 22 9.31 -16.25 -3.88
N PRO A 23 9.52 -16.32 -2.55
CA PRO A 23 8.43 -16.47 -1.59
C PRO A 23 7.81 -15.14 -1.12
N ALA A 24 8.41 -14.02 -1.52
CA ALA A 24 8.05 -12.70 -1.02
C ALA A 24 7.11 -11.97 -1.98
N VAL A 25 6.11 -11.30 -1.41
CA VAL A 25 5.13 -10.52 -2.17
C VAL A 25 5.21 -9.04 -1.77
N THR A 26 5.20 -8.17 -2.78
CA THR A 26 4.99 -6.72 -2.62
C THR A 26 3.71 -6.36 -3.37
N LEU A 27 2.80 -5.64 -2.73
CA LEU A 27 1.56 -5.16 -3.35
C LEU A 27 1.41 -3.67 -3.08
N ALA A 28 1.04 -2.91 -4.10
CA ALA A 28 0.72 -1.50 -3.98
C ALA A 28 -0.62 -1.18 -4.66
N THR A 29 -1.37 -0.25 -4.09
CA THR A 29 -2.61 0.26 -4.68
C THR A 29 -2.76 1.76 -4.40
N MET A 30 -3.29 2.50 -5.37
CA MET A 30 -3.49 3.94 -5.25
C MET A 30 -4.58 4.26 -4.22
N VAL A 31 -4.34 5.27 -3.40
CA VAL A 31 -5.41 5.92 -2.62
C VAL A 31 -6.11 6.92 -3.54
N ALA A 32 -7.39 6.71 -3.82
CA ALA A 32 -8.11 7.46 -4.84
C ALA A 32 -9.19 8.39 -4.23
N PRO A 33 -9.34 9.63 -4.73
CA PRO A 33 -8.36 10.39 -5.51
C PRO A 33 -7.19 10.81 -4.62
N SER A 34 -5.98 10.97 -5.16
CA SER A 34 -4.86 11.60 -4.46
C SER A 34 -3.83 12.17 -5.44
N PRO A 35 -2.95 13.08 -4.99
CA PRO A 35 -1.86 13.62 -5.79
C PRO A 35 -0.83 12.56 -6.21
N GLY A 36 -0.54 11.61 -5.31
CA GLY A 36 0.45 10.56 -5.53
C GLY A 36 0.55 9.56 -4.37
N TRP A 37 -0.54 9.36 -3.63
CA TRP A 37 -0.52 8.52 -2.43
C TRP A 37 -0.93 7.09 -2.75
N TYR A 38 -0.26 6.13 -2.12
CA TYR A 38 -0.56 4.71 -2.31
C TYR A 38 -0.37 3.94 -1.02
N ILE A 39 -1.13 2.86 -0.89
CA ILE A 39 -1.00 1.88 0.18
C ILE A 39 -0.09 0.76 -0.32
N THR A 40 0.84 0.28 0.50
CA THR A 40 1.69 -0.86 0.12
C THR A 40 2.02 -1.77 1.31
N VAL A 41 2.26 -3.02 0.98
CA VAL A 41 2.98 -4.00 1.80
C VAL A 41 4.23 -4.41 1.02
N VAL A 42 5.39 -4.39 1.67
CA VAL A 42 6.68 -4.55 1.00
C VAL A 42 7.38 -5.80 1.49
N ASN A 43 7.80 -6.64 0.54
CA ASN A 43 8.63 -7.81 0.78
C ASN A 43 8.09 -8.77 1.85
N ILE A 44 6.79 -9.07 1.78
CA ILE A 44 6.14 -9.98 2.72
C ILE A 44 6.53 -11.41 2.37
N ASN A 45 7.46 -11.98 3.13
CA ASN A 45 7.87 -13.37 2.97
C ASN A 45 6.77 -14.32 3.47
N LEU A 46 6.32 -15.23 2.60
CA LEU A 46 5.28 -16.22 2.89
C LEU A 46 5.85 -17.58 3.32
N VAL A 47 7.17 -17.74 3.39
CA VAL A 47 7.84 -18.92 3.92
C VAL A 47 8.38 -18.63 5.33
N GLU A 48 8.00 -19.46 6.29
CA GLU A 48 8.50 -19.46 7.65
C GLU A 48 8.91 -20.88 8.04
N ASN A 49 10.09 -21.04 8.65
CA ASN A 49 10.62 -22.36 9.03
C ASN A 49 10.62 -23.38 7.86
N ASN A 50 11.00 -22.91 6.66
CA ASN A 50 11.02 -23.70 5.41
C ASN A 50 9.65 -24.23 4.95
N LEU A 51 8.55 -23.63 5.42
CA LEU A 51 7.20 -23.99 5.01
C LEU A 51 6.40 -22.74 4.65
N PHE A 52 5.53 -22.84 3.66
CA PHE A 52 4.55 -21.79 3.38
C PHE A 52 3.57 -21.65 4.55
N VAL A 53 3.40 -20.41 5.02
CA VAL A 53 2.38 -20.07 6.01
C VAL A 53 0.99 -20.37 5.45
N SER A 54 0.09 -20.92 6.28
CA SER A 54 -1.29 -21.15 5.88
C SER A 54 -2.07 -19.85 5.74
N GLU A 55 -1.79 -18.90 6.62
CA GLU A 55 -2.39 -17.58 6.65
C GLU A 55 -1.39 -16.57 7.24
N LYS A 56 -1.35 -15.36 6.69
CA LYS A 56 -0.60 -14.23 7.25
C LYS A 56 -1.34 -12.93 6.96
N THR A 57 -1.66 -12.19 8.01
CA THR A 57 -2.26 -10.86 7.91
C THR A 57 -1.24 -9.82 8.30
N VAL A 58 -1.10 -8.78 7.47
CA VAL A 58 -0.19 -7.66 7.71
C VAL A 58 -0.94 -6.34 7.56
N GLU A 59 -0.53 -5.34 8.33
CA GLU A 59 -0.98 -3.97 8.12
C GLU A 59 -0.29 -3.38 6.89
N ALA A 60 -1.04 -2.62 6.11
CA ALA A 60 -0.51 -1.88 4.98
C ALA A 60 -0.36 -0.40 5.35
N TYR A 61 0.73 0.22 4.89
CA TYR A 61 1.04 1.62 5.19
C TYR A 61 0.83 2.50 3.97
N VAL A 62 0.56 3.77 4.20
CA VAL A 62 0.40 4.79 3.16
C VAL A 62 1.74 5.47 2.91
N TYR A 63 2.08 5.69 1.65
CA TYR A 63 3.28 6.37 1.22
C TYR A 63 2.96 7.47 0.22
N ASP A 64 3.77 8.51 0.23
CA ASP A 64 3.83 9.50 -0.84
C ASP A 64 4.86 9.07 -1.89
N ALA A 65 4.49 9.08 -3.17
CA ALA A 65 5.37 8.74 -4.29
C ALA A 65 6.44 9.80 -4.57
N GLY A 66 6.28 11.03 -4.06
CA GLY A 66 7.22 12.13 -4.26
C GLY A 66 7.16 12.77 -5.66
N THR A 67 6.04 12.60 -6.37
CA THR A 67 5.87 13.06 -7.76
C THR A 67 4.95 14.28 -7.90
N ASP A 68 4.08 14.52 -6.91
CA ASP A 68 3.12 15.62 -6.90
C ASP A 68 3.06 16.26 -5.50
N ASN A 69 3.11 17.59 -5.44
CA ASN A 69 3.14 18.39 -4.22
C ASN A 69 1.74 18.74 -3.68
N GLY A 70 0.67 18.18 -4.26
CA GLY A 70 -0.68 18.34 -3.73
C GLY A 70 -0.79 17.85 -2.29
N THR A 71 -1.47 18.61 -1.43
CA THR A 71 -1.59 18.32 0.01
C THR A 71 -2.94 17.72 0.43
N THR A 72 -3.91 17.58 -0.48
CA THR A 72 -5.24 17.04 -0.20
C THR A 72 -5.67 16.07 -1.29
N PHE A 73 -6.64 15.20 -1.01
CA PHE A 73 -7.15 14.19 -1.96
C PHE A 73 -7.56 14.75 -3.33
N LYS A 74 -8.00 16.01 -3.40
CA LYS A 74 -8.48 16.66 -4.64
C LYS A 74 -7.66 17.88 -5.03
N SER A 75 -6.44 18.03 -4.49
CA SER A 75 -5.54 19.09 -4.94
C SER A 75 -5.31 18.97 -6.45
N PRO A 76 -5.23 20.10 -7.18
CA PRO A 76 -4.83 20.07 -8.58
C PRO A 76 -3.39 19.53 -8.68
N ASN A 77 -3.07 18.91 -9.82
CA ASN A 77 -1.74 18.36 -10.05
C ASN A 77 -0.68 19.46 -9.93
N GLN A 78 0.35 19.21 -9.15
CA GLN A 78 1.50 20.10 -8.93
C GLN A 78 2.78 19.26 -8.93
N THR A 79 3.37 19.04 -10.09
CA THR A 79 4.59 18.23 -10.24
C THR A 79 5.70 18.62 -9.26
N SER A 80 6.30 17.63 -8.61
CA SER A 80 7.50 17.79 -7.79
C SER A 80 8.74 17.88 -8.69
N ASP A 81 9.45 19.01 -8.64
CA ASP A 81 10.71 19.24 -9.35
C ASP A 81 11.76 19.85 -8.39
N PRO A 82 12.81 19.11 -8.01
CA PRO A 82 13.08 17.72 -8.39
C PRO A 82 12.08 16.72 -7.79
N GLN A 83 11.98 15.52 -8.37
CA GLN A 83 11.24 14.41 -7.77
C GLN A 83 11.80 14.07 -6.39
N GLN A 84 10.91 13.77 -5.46
CA GLN A 84 11.25 13.41 -4.09
C GLN A 84 11.30 11.88 -3.93
N PRO A 85 12.05 11.35 -2.94
CA PRO A 85 12.00 9.93 -2.64
C PRO A 85 10.61 9.52 -2.13
N ILE A 86 10.32 8.23 -2.23
CA ILE A 86 9.18 7.61 -1.55
C ILE A 86 9.35 7.74 -0.04
N ILE A 87 8.35 8.29 0.65
CA ILE A 87 8.35 8.45 2.11
C ILE A 87 7.04 7.94 2.72
N LEU A 88 7.10 7.52 3.98
CA LEU A 88 5.91 7.18 4.75
C LEU A 88 5.04 8.43 4.90
N PHE A 89 3.74 8.29 4.62
CA PHE A 89 2.80 9.39 4.71
C PHE A 89 2.39 9.62 6.17
N VAL A 90 2.59 10.83 6.68
CA VAL A 90 2.25 11.22 8.06
C VAL A 90 1.40 12.48 8.13
N ASP A 91 1.18 13.16 7.01
CA ASP A 91 0.51 14.46 6.97
C ASP A 91 -1.03 14.34 7.01
N ALA A 92 -1.71 15.46 7.27
CA ALA A 92 -3.14 15.55 7.03
C ALA A 92 -3.46 15.27 5.54
N PRO A 93 -4.61 14.66 5.22
CA PRO A 93 -5.73 14.35 6.10
C PRO A 93 -5.68 12.97 6.78
N LEU A 94 -4.67 12.13 6.49
CA LEU A 94 -4.61 10.76 7.00
C LEU A 94 -3.78 10.61 8.27
N GLY A 95 -2.84 11.52 8.50
CA GLY A 95 -1.99 11.57 9.69
C GLY A 95 -2.06 12.90 10.43
N ASP A 96 -1.20 13.02 11.44
CA ASP A 96 -1.13 14.14 12.40
C ASP A 96 0.17 14.96 12.30
N GLY A 97 1.02 14.66 11.31
CA GLY A 97 2.35 15.22 11.11
C GLY A 97 3.48 14.33 11.65
N GLU A 98 3.17 13.29 12.43
CA GLU A 98 4.13 12.35 13.01
C GLU A 98 3.84 10.90 12.59
N ALA A 99 2.56 10.52 12.50
CA ALA A 99 2.12 9.20 12.11
C ALA A 99 0.75 9.22 11.42
N LEU A 100 0.35 8.07 10.86
CA LEU A 100 -1.04 7.86 10.44
C LEU A 100 -1.97 7.77 11.65
N ASN A 101 -3.17 8.34 11.53
CA ASN A 101 -4.16 8.35 12.62
C ASN A 101 -4.77 6.95 12.89
N ALA A 102 -4.72 6.04 11.91
CA ALA A 102 -5.23 4.68 12.01
C ALA A 102 -4.65 3.77 10.90
N THR A 103 -4.73 2.46 11.11
CA THR A 103 -4.50 1.47 10.05
C THR A 103 -5.56 1.64 8.95
N ILE A 104 -5.11 1.95 7.73
CA ILE A 104 -5.99 2.26 6.59
C ILE A 104 -6.43 1.00 5.85
N ALA A 105 -5.57 -0.03 5.79
CA ALA A 105 -5.87 -1.30 5.16
C ALA A 105 -5.01 -2.43 5.74
N THR A 106 -5.51 -3.65 5.58
CA THR A 106 -4.77 -4.88 5.88
C THR A 106 -4.70 -5.74 4.62
N VAL A 107 -3.65 -6.54 4.50
CA VAL A 107 -3.52 -7.57 3.47
C VAL A 107 -3.45 -8.92 4.15
N THR A 108 -4.36 -9.82 3.77
CA THR A 108 -4.37 -11.21 4.23
C THR A 108 -3.91 -12.09 3.09
N PHE A 109 -2.86 -12.88 3.33
CA PHE A 109 -2.39 -13.93 2.46
C PHE A 109 -2.92 -15.26 2.97
N THR A 110 -3.64 -15.99 2.13
CA THR A 110 -4.15 -17.33 2.46
C THR A 110 -3.62 -18.32 1.43
N LYS A 111 -2.99 -19.40 1.91
CA LYS A 111 -2.56 -20.51 1.07
C LYS A 111 -3.80 -21.28 0.59
N LEU A 112 -3.92 -21.46 -0.72
CA LEU A 112 -4.99 -22.24 -1.36
C LEU A 112 -4.73 -23.75 -1.29
#